data_AF-W2NU55-F1
#
_entry.id   AF-W2NU55-F1
#
_cell.length_a   1.000
_cell.length_b   1.000
_cell.length_c   1.000
_cell.angle_alpha   90.00
_cell.angle_beta   90.00
_cell.angle_gamma   90.00
#
_symmetry.space_group_name_H-M   'P 1'
#
loop_
_entity.id
_entity.type
_entity.pdbx_description
1 polymer ?
#
loop_
_entity_poly.entity_id
_entity_poly.type
_entity_poly.pdbx_seq_one_letter_code
_entity_poly.pdbx_strand_id
1 'polypeptide(L)'
;MELKDLAPLLLKKERANGDINPVVLTDVLRDGKAANNRRKELVAMIEHHPVLSDRDMMFRNHTERYTYGLKKVSHFVQFLKDQKITDGQEQKIMYGALGEPLCIDVHDSMFIPTLENQGTDEQRAKWLPLAKNYKIFGAYAQTELGHGSNVQGIET
;
A
#
# COMPACT_ATOMS: atom_id res chain seq x y z
N MET A 1 7.35 -1.31 40.59
CA MET A 1 7.74 -1.04 39.19
C MET A 1 6.92 -1.99 38.34
N GLU A 2 5.99 -1.46 37.55
CA GLU A 2 5.11 -2.30 36.73
C GLU A 2 5.84 -2.80 35.49
N LEU A 3 5.35 -3.89 34.88
CA LEU A 3 5.97 -4.48 33.69
C LEU A 3 6.13 -3.47 32.54
N LYS A 4 5.21 -2.51 32.42
CA LYS A 4 5.25 -1.42 31.42
C LYS A 4 6.45 -0.50 31.60
N ASP A 5 6.91 -0.30 32.84
CA ASP A 5 8.06 0.53 33.19
C ASP A 5 9.38 -0.20 32.89
N LEU A 6 9.36 -1.53 32.92
CA LEU A 6 10.49 -2.41 32.62
C LEU A 6 10.69 -2.65 31.11
N ALA A 7 9.63 -2.59 30.30
CA ALA A 7 9.70 -2.94 28.88
C ALA A 7 10.78 -2.17 28.09
N PRO A 8 10.94 -0.84 28.23
CA PRO A 8 12.01 -0.10 27.55
C PRO A 8 13.41 -0.56 27.98
N LEU A 9 13.59 -0.90 29.26
CA LEU A 9 14.86 -1.37 29.82
C LEU A 9 15.22 -2.77 29.31
N LEU A 10 14.24 -3.67 29.28
CA LEU A 10 14.41 -5.03 28.74
C LEU A 10 14.72 -4.98 27.24
N LEU A 11 14.00 -4.18 26.46
CA LEU A 11 14.31 -4.00 25.02
C LEU A 11 15.72 -3.43 24.80
N LYS A 12 16.16 -2.49 25.63
CA LYS A 12 17.53 -1.95 25.55
C LYS A 12 18.57 -3.03 25.85
N LYS A 13 18.34 -3.87 26.86
CA LYS A 13 19.20 -5.00 27.21
C LYS A 13 19.30 -6.00 26.05
N GLU A 14 18.17 -6.43 25.50
CA GLU A 14 18.16 -7.40 24.39
C GLU A 14 18.84 -6.85 23.13
N ARG A 15 18.61 -5.57 22.78
CA ARG A 15 19.26 -4.91 21.64
C ARG A 15 20.78 -4.81 21.78
N ALA A 16 21.30 -4.77 23.00
CA ALA A 16 22.74 -4.69 23.26
C ALA A 16 23.45 -6.05 23.11
N ASN A 17 22.72 -7.16 23.24
CA ASN A 17 23.28 -8.51 23.21
C ASN A 17 23.28 -9.14 21.80
N GLY A 18 22.94 -8.38 20.75
CA GLY A 18 22.88 -8.90 19.39
C GLY A 18 24.24 -8.85 18.68
N ASP A 19 24.61 -9.96 18.03
CA ASP A 19 25.85 -10.07 17.24
C ASP A 19 25.73 -9.53 15.80
N ILE A 20 24.54 -9.07 15.41
CA ILE A 20 24.25 -8.53 14.07
C ILE A 20 23.96 -7.04 14.19
N ASN A 21 24.60 -6.24 13.34
CA ASN A 21 24.27 -4.83 13.20
C ASN A 21 22.94 -4.67 12.41
N PRO A 22 21.83 -4.26 13.06
CA PRO A 22 20.53 -4.19 12.40
C PRO A 22 20.47 -3.10 11.33
N VAL A 23 21.31 -2.05 11.42
CA VAL A 23 21.36 -0.99 10.40
C VAL A 23 21.90 -1.57 9.09
N VAL A 24 23.02 -2.30 9.16
CA VAL A 24 23.62 -2.97 8.00
C VAL A 24 22.68 -4.03 7.45
N LEU A 25 22.09 -4.88 8.31
CA LEU A 25 21.15 -5.90 7.88
C LEU A 25 19.93 -5.28 7.18
N THR A 26 19.38 -4.19 7.72
CA THR A 26 18.22 -3.53 7.11
C THR A 26 18.56 -2.96 5.74
N ASP A 27 19.75 -2.38 5.56
CA ASP A 27 20.18 -1.90 4.26
C ASP A 27 20.28 -3.07 3.26
N VAL A 28 20.81 -4.22 3.66
CA VAL A 28 20.86 -5.43 2.81
C VAL A 28 19.45 -5.91 2.44
N LEU A 29 18.53 -5.99 3.40
CA LEU A 29 17.15 -6.44 3.19
C LEU A 29 16.29 -5.46 2.37
N ARG A 30 16.76 -4.23 2.17
CA ARG A 30 16.03 -3.15 1.50
C ARG A 30 16.78 -2.66 0.26
N ASP A 31 17.49 -3.57 -0.41
CA ASP A 31 18.17 -3.33 -1.68
C ASP A 31 19.24 -2.22 -1.62
N GLY A 32 19.87 -2.08 -0.45
CA GLY A 32 20.95 -1.15 -0.17
C GLY A 32 20.53 0.09 0.61
N LYS A 33 21.54 0.83 1.08
CA LYS A 33 21.36 2.01 1.95
C LYS A 33 20.54 3.13 1.29
N ALA A 34 20.76 3.39 0.00
CA ALA A 34 20.05 4.44 -0.73
C ALA A 34 18.55 4.14 -0.82
N ALA A 35 18.20 2.91 -1.22
CA ALA A 35 16.81 2.46 -1.30
C ALA A 35 16.15 2.44 0.09
N ASN A 36 16.84 1.98 1.14
CA ASN A 36 16.32 2.04 2.50
C ASN A 36 16.09 3.48 3.00
N ASN A 37 16.99 4.41 2.69
CA ASN A 37 16.81 5.82 3.05
C ASN A 37 15.58 6.41 2.35
N ARG A 38 15.44 6.18 1.04
CA ARG A 38 14.26 6.64 0.30
C ARG A 38 12.97 6.02 0.84
N ARG A 39 12.98 4.71 1.15
CA ARG A 39 11.86 4.03 1.80
C ARG A 39 11.48 4.68 3.13
N LYS A 40 12.45 5.06 3.97
CA LYS A 40 12.18 5.74 5.25
C LYS A 40 11.53 7.11 5.03
N GLU A 41 12.00 7.88 4.05
CA GLU A 41 11.37 9.16 3.68
C GLU A 41 9.91 8.96 3.27
N LEU A 42 9.64 8.01 2.38
CA LEU A 42 8.30 7.70 1.89
C LEU A 42 7.34 7.26 3.01
N VAL A 43 7.83 6.44 3.94
CA VAL A 43 7.05 6.02 5.12
C VAL A 43 6.79 7.24 6.03
N ALA A 44 7.80 8.06 6.29
CA ALA A 44 7.65 9.25 7.11
C ALA A 44 6.61 10.22 6.51
N MET A 45 6.56 10.39 5.19
CA MET A 45 5.54 11.21 4.53
C MET A 45 4.11 10.76 4.89
N ILE A 46 3.86 9.45 4.94
CA ILE A 46 2.56 8.89 5.34
C ILE A 46 2.31 9.05 6.84
N GLU A 47 3.32 8.81 7.68
CA GLU A 47 3.21 8.93 9.14
C GLU A 47 2.86 10.34 9.60
N HIS A 48 3.31 11.37 8.89
CA HIS A 48 3.00 12.77 9.22
C HIS A 48 1.69 13.28 8.60
N HIS A 49 1.06 12.54 7.69
CA HIS A 49 -0.16 12.99 7.04
C HIS A 49 -1.39 12.74 7.93
N PRO A 50 -2.21 13.76 8.26
CA PRO A 50 -3.25 13.68 9.30
C PRO A 50 -4.33 12.62 9.07
N VAL A 51 -4.63 12.27 7.82
CA VAL A 51 -5.59 11.20 7.47
C VAL A 51 -4.92 9.85 7.19
N LEU A 52 -3.82 9.82 6.44
CA LEU A 52 -3.15 8.58 6.01
C LEU A 52 -2.40 7.88 7.15
N SER A 53 -2.02 8.62 8.20
CA SER A 53 -1.37 8.08 9.39
C SER A 53 -2.33 7.39 10.37
N ASP A 54 -3.65 7.51 10.18
CA ASP A 54 -4.66 6.90 11.04
C ASP A 54 -4.49 5.37 11.15
N ARG A 55 -4.60 4.84 12.37
CA ARG A 55 -4.49 3.41 12.70
C ARG A 55 -5.70 2.85 13.46
N ASP A 56 -6.78 3.61 13.57
CA ASP A 56 -7.91 3.30 14.46
C ASP A 56 -8.99 2.42 13.81
N MET A 57 -8.67 1.78 12.70
CA MET A 57 -9.67 1.07 11.88
C MET A 57 -10.24 -0.17 12.55
N MET A 58 -9.51 -0.76 13.50
CA MET A 58 -10.02 -1.86 14.32
C MET A 58 -11.11 -1.42 15.31
N PHE A 59 -11.22 -0.11 15.57
CA PHE A 59 -12.25 0.47 16.45
C PHE A 59 -13.46 1.00 15.68
N ARG A 60 -13.52 0.77 14.35
CA ARG A 60 -14.62 1.18 13.48
C ARG A 60 -15.49 -0.01 13.12
N ASN A 61 -16.81 0.20 13.07
CA ASN A 61 -17.72 -0.80 12.49
C ASN A 61 -17.55 -0.87 10.96
N HIS A 62 -18.23 -1.81 10.31
CA HIS A 62 -18.10 -2.04 8.87
C HIS A 62 -18.35 -0.76 8.03
N THR A 63 -19.44 -0.04 8.30
CA THR A 63 -19.82 1.17 7.54
C THR A 63 -18.83 2.31 7.77
N GLU A 64 -18.41 2.51 9.01
CA GLU A 64 -17.41 3.52 9.38
C GLU A 64 -16.06 3.22 8.72
N ARG A 65 -15.63 1.95 8.74
CA ARG A 65 -14.38 1.51 8.13
C ARG A 65 -14.40 1.69 6.62
N TYR A 66 -15.50 1.33 5.95
CA TYR A 66 -15.67 1.54 4.51
C TYR A 66 -15.61 3.04 4.17
N THR A 67 -16.37 3.86 4.89
CA THR A 67 -16.43 5.32 4.66
C THR A 67 -15.07 5.97 4.89
N TYR A 68 -14.36 5.58 5.96
CA TYR A 68 -13.02 6.09 6.24
C TYR A 68 -11.97 5.58 5.24
N GLY A 69 -12.13 4.35 4.74
CA GLY A 69 -11.32 3.80 3.66
C GLY A 69 -11.42 4.64 2.39
N LEU A 70 -12.64 5.03 1.98
CA LEU A 70 -12.86 5.95 0.86
C LEU A 70 -12.19 7.31 1.09
N LYS A 71 -12.28 7.85 2.32
CA LYS A 71 -11.57 9.08 2.69
C LYS A 71 -10.06 8.91 2.55
N LYS A 72 -9.47 7.84 3.08
CA LYS A 72 -8.03 7.54 2.93
C LYS A 72 -7.63 7.44 1.45
N VAL A 73 -8.41 6.74 0.62
CA VAL A 73 -8.15 6.63 -0.83
C VAL A 73 -8.12 7.99 -1.51
N SER A 74 -9.12 8.84 -1.25
CA SER A 74 -9.17 10.20 -1.81
C SER A 74 -7.93 11.02 -1.44
N HIS A 75 -7.56 11.00 -0.15
CA HIS A 75 -6.35 11.67 0.33
C HIS A 75 -5.08 11.08 -0.26
N PHE A 76 -4.98 9.76 -0.40
CA PHE A 76 -3.80 9.09 -0.92
C PHE A 76 -3.57 9.44 -2.39
N VAL A 77 -4.61 9.35 -3.23
CA VAL A 77 -4.54 9.73 -4.64
C VAL A 77 -4.15 11.20 -4.81
N GLN A 78 -4.75 12.09 -4.02
CA GLN A 78 -4.39 13.51 -4.06
C GLN A 78 -2.95 13.74 -3.60
N PHE A 79 -2.52 13.05 -2.54
CA PHE A 79 -1.17 13.14 -2.01
C PHE A 79 -0.11 12.71 -3.03
N LEU A 80 -0.33 11.60 -3.74
CA LEU A 80 0.57 11.16 -4.82
C LEU A 80 0.70 12.21 -5.92
N LYS A 81 -0.41 12.87 -6.30
CA LYS A 81 -0.42 13.94 -7.30
C LYS A 81 0.34 15.18 -6.82
N ASP A 82 0.07 15.62 -5.60
CA ASP A 82 0.69 16.82 -5.02
C ASP A 82 2.21 16.65 -4.85
N GLN A 83 2.63 15.47 -4.39
CA GLN A 83 4.04 15.10 -4.20
C GLN A 83 4.72 14.63 -5.50
N LYS A 84 3.98 14.56 -6.62
CA LYS A 84 4.46 14.09 -7.93
C LYS A 84 5.11 12.70 -7.87
N ILE A 85 4.56 11.80 -7.05
CA ILE A 85 5.04 10.43 -6.92
C ILE A 85 4.45 9.59 -8.05
N THR A 86 5.26 9.35 -9.09
CA THR A 86 4.86 8.58 -10.28
C THR A 86 5.48 7.18 -10.34
N ASP A 87 6.50 6.91 -9.52
CA ASP A 87 7.16 5.61 -9.50
C ASP A 87 6.29 4.56 -8.79
N GLY A 88 6.06 3.42 -9.45
CA GLY A 88 5.17 2.38 -8.93
C GLY A 88 5.71 1.65 -7.70
N GLN A 89 7.03 1.60 -7.49
CA GLN A 89 7.62 1.00 -6.29
C GLN A 89 7.50 1.95 -5.10
N GLU A 90 7.71 3.24 -5.32
CA GLU A 90 7.47 4.26 -4.30
C GLU A 90 5.99 4.27 -3.87
N GLN A 91 5.06 4.22 -4.83
CA GLN A 91 3.63 4.12 -4.54
C GLN A 91 3.30 2.87 -3.70
N LYS A 92 3.88 1.70 -4.01
CA LYS A 92 3.70 0.47 -3.22
C LYS A 92 4.26 0.59 -1.80
N ILE A 93 5.42 1.21 -1.62
CA ILE A 93 6.01 1.46 -0.30
C ILE A 93 5.07 2.35 0.53
N MET A 94 4.61 3.46 -0.06
CA MET A 94 3.71 4.40 0.61
C MET A 94 2.36 3.76 0.92
N TYR A 95 1.82 2.96 0.00
CA TYR A 95 0.58 2.23 0.20
C TYR A 95 0.69 1.22 1.35
N GLY A 96 1.79 0.46 1.42
CA GLY A 96 2.06 -0.43 2.55
C GLY A 96 2.16 0.31 3.89
N ALA A 97 2.57 1.57 3.88
CA ALA A 97 2.61 2.43 5.07
C ALA A 97 1.22 2.94 5.51
N LEU A 98 0.15 2.73 4.74
CA LEU A 98 -1.22 3.10 5.15
C LEU A 98 -1.77 2.20 6.27
N GLY A 99 -1.13 1.04 6.48
CA GLY A 99 -1.40 0.12 7.60
C GLY A 99 -2.54 -0.86 7.37
N GLU A 100 -3.26 -0.78 6.25
CA GLU A 100 -4.33 -1.71 5.90
C GLU A 100 -4.65 -1.69 4.39
N PRO A 101 -5.29 -2.74 3.85
CA PRO A 101 -5.84 -2.74 2.51
C PRO A 101 -7.01 -1.75 2.37
N LEU A 102 -7.05 -1.02 1.26
CA LEU A 102 -8.09 -0.08 0.87
C LEU A 102 -8.81 -0.56 -0.39
N CYS A 103 -9.98 0.00 -0.67
CA CYS A 103 -10.80 -0.39 -1.83
C CYS A 103 -10.17 -0.08 -3.20
N ILE A 104 -9.03 0.60 -3.24
CA ILE A 104 -8.31 0.93 -4.48
C ILE A 104 -7.31 -0.16 -4.91
N ASP A 105 -7.04 -1.15 -4.05
CA ASP A 105 -6.01 -2.16 -4.29
C ASP A 105 -6.12 -2.84 -5.66
N VAL A 106 -7.30 -3.35 -6.00
CA VAL A 106 -7.52 -4.07 -7.26
C VAL A 106 -7.42 -3.13 -8.47
N HIS A 107 -7.74 -1.85 -8.30
CA HIS A 107 -7.60 -0.88 -9.37
C HIS A 107 -6.12 -0.72 -9.77
N ASP A 108 -5.24 -0.51 -8.80
CA ASP A 108 -3.82 -0.28 -9.03
C ASP A 108 -3.06 -1.59 -9.35
N SER A 109 -3.40 -2.69 -8.69
CA SER A 109 -2.67 -3.96 -8.80
C SER A 109 -3.11 -4.86 -9.94
N MET A 110 -4.35 -4.73 -10.45
CA MET A 110 -4.90 -5.65 -11.46
C MET A 110 -5.53 -4.91 -12.64
N PHE A 111 -6.39 -3.92 -12.40
CA PHE A 111 -7.11 -3.24 -13.49
C PHE A 111 -6.15 -2.46 -14.40
N ILE A 112 -5.29 -1.61 -13.84
CA ILE A 112 -4.29 -0.86 -14.62
C ILE A 112 -3.33 -1.82 -15.35
N PRO A 113 -2.68 -2.80 -14.69
CA PRO A 113 -1.79 -3.73 -15.40
C PRO A 113 -2.46 -4.55 -16.50
N THR A 114 -3.75 -4.91 -16.33
CA THR A 114 -4.49 -5.61 -17.39
C THR A 114 -4.66 -4.72 -18.61
N LEU A 115 -5.02 -3.45 -18.44
CA LEU A 115 -5.10 -2.49 -19.54
C LEU A 115 -3.74 -2.32 -20.25
N GLU A 116 -2.65 -2.24 -19.49
CA GLU A 116 -1.30 -2.08 -20.05
C GLU A 116 -0.88 -3.29 -20.88
N ASN A 117 -1.02 -4.49 -20.31
CA ASN A 117 -0.44 -5.70 -20.86
C ASN A 117 -1.34 -6.43 -21.87
N GLN A 118 -2.65 -6.25 -21.80
CA GLN A 118 -3.61 -7.00 -22.61
C GLN A 118 -4.47 -6.11 -23.53
N GLY A 119 -4.45 -4.79 -23.36
CA GLY A 119 -5.18 -3.87 -24.23
C GLY A 119 -4.53 -3.71 -25.61
N THR A 120 -5.32 -3.37 -26.63
CA THR A 120 -4.78 -2.84 -27.91
C THR A 120 -4.25 -1.41 -27.73
N ASP A 121 -3.55 -0.88 -28.73
CA ASP A 121 -3.08 0.52 -28.70
C ASP A 121 -4.25 1.51 -28.56
N GLU A 122 -5.35 1.28 -29.25
CA GLU A 122 -6.55 2.13 -29.19
C GLU A 122 -7.21 2.04 -27.80
N GLN A 123 -7.28 0.83 -27.22
CA GLN A 123 -7.83 0.62 -25.88
C GLN A 123 -6.95 1.28 -24.81
N ARG A 124 -5.62 1.14 -24.90
CA ARG A 124 -4.68 1.82 -24.01
C ARG A 124 -4.81 3.33 -24.12
N ALA A 125 -4.80 3.88 -25.34
CA ALA A 125 -4.92 5.31 -25.57
C ALA A 125 -6.22 5.89 -24.98
N LYS A 126 -7.31 5.13 -25.03
CA LYS A 126 -8.61 5.54 -24.47
C LYS A 126 -8.68 5.42 -22.95
N TRP A 127 -8.29 4.27 -22.38
CA TRP A 127 -8.62 3.93 -21.00
C TRP A 127 -7.48 4.15 -20.01
N LEU A 128 -6.24 3.91 -20.43
CA LEU A 128 -5.09 3.94 -19.52
C LEU A 128 -4.84 5.35 -18.92
N PRO A 129 -4.92 6.45 -19.69
CA PRO A 129 -4.81 7.79 -19.12
C PRO A 129 -5.91 8.10 -18.10
N LEU A 130 -7.12 7.59 -18.32
CA LEU A 130 -8.24 7.80 -17.39
C LEU A 130 -8.03 7.02 -16.09
N ALA A 131 -7.60 5.76 -16.19
CA ALA A 131 -7.32 4.90 -15.04
C ALA A 131 -6.15 5.44 -14.21
N LYS A 132 -4.99 5.72 -14.82
CA LYS A 132 -3.80 6.25 -14.12
C LYS A 132 -4.01 7.62 -13.46
N ASN A 133 -4.98 8.41 -13.94
CA ASN A 133 -5.33 9.69 -13.34
C ASN A 133 -6.50 9.62 -12.36
N TYR A 134 -6.98 8.41 -12.05
CA TYR A 134 -8.13 8.14 -11.17
C TYR A 134 -9.40 8.89 -11.63
N LYS A 135 -9.61 8.98 -12.95
CA LYS A 135 -10.85 9.49 -13.56
C LYS A 135 -11.89 8.41 -13.75
N ILE A 136 -11.45 7.15 -13.80
CA ILE A 136 -12.28 5.96 -13.71
C ILE A 136 -11.67 5.04 -12.65
N PHE A 137 -12.52 4.29 -11.98
CA PHE A 137 -12.12 3.20 -11.09
C PHE A 137 -12.54 1.88 -11.72
N GLY A 138 -11.77 0.83 -11.45
CA GLY A 138 -11.96 -0.46 -12.10
C GLY A 138 -11.60 -1.60 -11.17
N ALA A 139 -12.13 -2.77 -11.48
CA ALA A 139 -11.92 -4.01 -10.77
C ALA A 139 -11.45 -5.08 -11.75
N TYR A 140 -11.08 -6.24 -11.21
CA TYR A 140 -10.74 -7.43 -11.99
C TYR A 140 -11.65 -8.57 -11.52
N ALA A 141 -12.81 -8.68 -12.17
CA ALA A 141 -13.87 -9.62 -11.80
C ALA A 141 -13.65 -10.97 -12.48
N GLN A 142 -12.72 -11.77 -11.94
CA GLN A 142 -12.43 -13.12 -12.45
C GLN A 142 -13.10 -14.22 -11.63
N THR A 143 -13.04 -14.14 -10.30
CA THR A 143 -13.59 -15.19 -9.43
C THR A 143 -15.11 -15.15 -9.42
N GLU A 144 -15.72 -16.30 -9.64
CA GLU A 144 -17.15 -16.56 -9.54
C GLU A 144 -17.47 -17.42 -8.32
N LEU A 145 -18.76 -17.58 -8.01
CA LEU A 145 -19.21 -18.38 -6.86
C LEU A 145 -18.75 -19.85 -6.95
N GLY A 146 -18.80 -20.45 -8.15
CA GLY A 146 -18.38 -21.83 -8.41
C GLY A 146 -16.90 -21.99 -8.81
N HIS A 147 -16.24 -20.89 -9.20
CA HIS A 147 -14.96 -20.94 -9.89
C HIS A 147 -13.96 -19.88 -9.41
N GLY A 148 -12.85 -20.34 -8.84
CA GLY A 148 -11.70 -19.49 -8.50
C GLY A 148 -10.40 -20.10 -9.01
N SER A 149 -10.02 -21.27 -8.48
CA SER A 149 -8.82 -21.99 -8.92
C SER A 149 -8.95 -22.56 -10.34
N ASN A 150 -10.14 -23.04 -10.71
CA ASN A 150 -10.42 -23.56 -12.06
C ASN A 150 -10.92 -22.45 -12.99
N VAL A 151 -10.00 -21.62 -13.48
CA VAL A 151 -10.32 -20.51 -14.41
C VAL A 151 -10.93 -21.01 -15.72
N GLN A 152 -10.62 -22.24 -16.15
CA GLN A 152 -11.21 -22.85 -17.36
C GLN A 152 -12.70 -23.18 -17.20
N GLY A 153 -13.23 -23.17 -15.97
CA GLY A 153 -14.64 -23.50 -15.68
C GLY A 153 -15.57 -22.30 -15.55
N ILE A 154 -15.09 -21.06 -15.68
CA ILE A 154 -15.88 -19.82 -15.53
C ILE A 154 -17.13 -19.84 -16.43
N GLU A 155 -18.26 -19.33 -15.94
CA GLU A 155 -19.60 -19.46 -16.53
C GLU A 155 -20.26 -18.14 -17.01
N THR A 156 -19.62 -16.98 -16.81
CA THR A 156 -20.13 -15.66 -17.27
C THR A 156 -20.34 -15.57 -18.79
#